data_AF-A0AAV3W4A7-F1
#
_entry.id   AF-A0AAV3W4A7-F1
#
_cell.length_a   1.000
_cell.length_b   1.000
_cell.length_c   1.000
_cell.angle_alpha   90.00
_cell.angle_beta   90.00
_cell.angle_gamma   90.00
#
_symmetry.space_group_name_H-M   'P 1'
#
loop_
_entity.id
_entity.type
_entity.pdbx_description
1 polymer ?
#
loop_
_entity_poly.entity_id
_entity_poly.type
_entity_poly.pdbx_seq_one_letter_code
_entity_poly.pdbx_strand_id
1 'polypeptide(L)'
;MRKFWESIYCPNYISGYNPFILKGMNKAIERLALAVNNRQKIVVYGTYNVDGICAVSSLILVLRYLNADVEYLIYDRQEADARINSVDIKNNVDFLGAELLITLGVGLKSKEEVELCKKLGIDLIILENEESDLVNDYIYINPNQKGCQYRYKNLSTSGLTFKLMQAIAIYYNMKSINKYLDLILIGIQWAKVPSKGENGVLIKEGNKFLMNTNNNGLRSIIEFNSLEEFNNDGINNIIEFIIPPIGAVGVMDNARIVLELLTTNDKDRADQIVKYLYRLKTNNSIRYMES
;
A
#
# COMPACT_ATOMS: atom_id res chain seq x y z
N MET A 1 -1.37 18.02 32.71
CA MET A 1 -1.13 16.99 31.67
C MET A 1 -2.31 16.93 30.73
N ARG A 2 -2.23 17.59 29.56
CA ARG A 2 -3.27 17.50 28.51
C ARG A 2 -3.19 16.11 27.88
N LYS A 3 -4.31 15.40 27.77
CA LYS A 3 -4.38 14.10 27.08
C LYS A 3 -4.06 14.31 25.59
N PHE A 4 -3.10 13.56 25.09
CA PHE A 4 -2.50 13.62 23.75
C PHE A 4 -3.50 13.47 22.58
N TRP A 5 -4.74 13.06 22.84
CA TRP A 5 -5.72 12.67 21.81
C TRP A 5 -6.60 13.80 21.26
N GLU A 6 -6.64 14.98 21.89
CA GLU A 6 -7.61 16.03 21.54
C GLU A 6 -7.11 17.12 20.57
N SER A 7 -5.85 17.11 20.15
CA SER A 7 -5.41 18.07 19.14
C SER A 7 -4.13 17.62 18.46
N ILE A 8 -4.25 17.13 17.23
CA ILE A 8 -3.13 17.14 16.29
C ILE A 8 -3.65 17.77 14.99
N TYR A 9 -3.88 19.08 15.02
CA TYR A 9 -3.52 19.90 13.88
C TYR A 9 -2.00 19.95 13.85
N CYS A 10 -1.38 19.04 13.10
CA CYS A 10 0.04 19.14 12.78
C CYS A 10 0.14 19.98 11.50
N PRO A 11 0.81 21.15 11.54
CA PRO A 11 0.86 22.09 10.41
C PRO A 11 1.43 21.52 9.09
N ASN A 12 2.09 20.35 9.14
CA ASN A 12 2.76 19.73 8.01
C ASN A 12 2.03 18.48 7.45
N TYR A 13 0.91 18.07 8.04
CA TYR A 13 0.10 16.96 7.51
C TYR A 13 -1.14 17.50 6.83
N ILE A 14 -1.58 16.80 5.78
CA ILE A 14 -2.85 17.12 5.10
C ILE A 14 -3.99 17.14 6.13
N SER A 15 -4.90 18.10 5.98
CA SER A 15 -6.15 18.14 6.75
C SER A 15 -6.93 16.85 6.56
N GLY A 16 -7.14 16.07 7.62
CA GLY A 16 -7.87 14.82 7.58
C GLY A 16 -8.25 14.37 9.00
N TYR A 17 -8.92 13.22 9.11
CA TYR A 17 -9.23 12.70 10.44
C TYR A 17 -7.95 12.20 11.13
N ASN A 18 -7.87 12.29 12.45
CA ASN A 18 -6.73 11.76 13.19
C ASN A 18 -6.62 10.23 12.94
N PRO A 19 -5.48 9.70 12.44
CA PRO A 19 -5.34 8.29 12.13
C PRO A 19 -5.53 7.39 13.37
N PHE A 20 -5.24 7.88 14.57
CA PHE A 20 -5.40 7.13 15.82
C PHE A 20 -6.86 6.91 16.24
N ILE A 21 -7.83 7.53 15.56
CA ILE A 21 -9.25 7.23 15.72
C ILE A 21 -9.58 5.86 15.08
N LEU A 22 -8.77 5.38 14.11
CA LEU A 22 -8.90 4.02 13.61
C LEU A 22 -8.62 3.03 14.74
N LYS A 23 -9.62 2.20 15.04
CA LYS A 23 -9.48 1.12 16.01
C LYS A 23 -8.32 0.21 15.57
N GLY A 24 -7.47 -0.15 16.52
CA GLY A 24 -6.25 -0.94 16.28
C GLY A 24 -4.99 -0.12 15.97
N MET A 25 -5.11 1.14 15.54
CA MET A 25 -3.96 1.95 15.12
C MET A 25 -2.89 2.12 16.21
N ASN A 26 -3.29 2.39 17.46
CA ASN A 26 -2.35 2.52 18.57
C ASN A 26 -1.50 1.25 18.78
N LYS A 27 -2.15 0.09 18.85
CA LYS A 27 -1.47 -1.20 18.99
C LYS A 27 -0.57 -1.50 17.79
N ALA A 28 -1.00 -1.14 16.58
CA ALA A 28 -0.21 -1.31 15.37
C ALA A 28 1.08 -0.49 15.43
N ILE A 29 1.00 0.77 15.84
CA ILE A 29 2.18 1.64 15.98
C ILE A 29 3.11 1.14 17.07
N GLU A 30 2.59 0.74 18.23
CA GLU A 30 3.41 0.17 19.31
C GLU A 30 4.17 -1.07 18.84
N ARG A 31 3.48 -2.00 18.15
CA ARG A 31 4.10 -3.24 17.68
C ARG A 31 5.08 -3.01 16.52
N LEU A 32 4.73 -2.14 15.59
CA LEU A 32 5.59 -1.76 14.47
C LEU A 32 6.85 -1.06 14.98
N ALA A 33 6.71 -0.17 15.96
CA ALA A 33 7.85 0.51 16.55
C ALA A 33 8.81 -0.46 17.23
N LEU A 34 8.29 -1.48 17.94
CA LEU A 34 9.10 -2.57 18.47
C LEU A 34 9.89 -3.29 17.36
N ALA A 35 9.23 -3.65 16.26
CA ALA A 35 9.89 -4.33 15.14
C ALA A 35 11.02 -3.50 14.53
N VAL A 36 10.75 -2.21 14.26
CA VAL A 36 11.74 -1.30 13.68
C VAL A 36 12.94 -1.12 14.60
N ASN A 37 12.69 -0.86 15.89
CA ASN A 37 13.76 -0.60 16.87
C ASN A 37 14.61 -1.83 17.16
N ASN A 38 14.01 -3.02 17.16
CA ASN A 38 14.70 -4.28 17.42
C ASN A 38 15.25 -4.96 16.15
N ARG A 39 15.17 -4.29 14.98
CA ARG A 39 15.58 -4.85 13.68
C ARG A 39 14.90 -6.19 13.36
N GLN A 40 13.66 -6.35 13.80
CA GLN A 40 12.89 -7.54 13.47
C GLN A 40 12.53 -7.53 11.99
N LYS A 41 12.51 -8.72 11.37
CA LYS A 41 12.10 -8.85 9.98
C LYS A 41 10.60 -8.54 9.85
N ILE A 42 10.28 -7.51 9.06
CA ILE A 42 8.91 -7.13 8.71
C ILE A 42 8.62 -7.64 7.29
N VAL A 43 7.52 -8.35 7.11
CA VAL A 43 7.03 -8.72 5.77
C VAL A 43 5.73 -7.94 5.51
N VAL A 44 5.70 -7.18 4.42
CA VAL A 44 4.48 -6.49 3.94
C VAL A 44 3.83 -7.31 2.83
N TYR A 45 2.59 -7.74 3.02
CA TYR A 45 1.88 -8.60 2.06
C TYR A 45 0.67 -7.87 1.48
N GLY A 46 0.73 -7.51 0.20
CA GLY A 46 -0.37 -6.81 -0.49
C GLY A 46 -0.87 -7.53 -1.74
N THR A 47 -1.87 -6.97 -2.41
CA THR A 47 -2.40 -7.49 -3.67
C THR A 47 -1.60 -7.00 -4.88
N TYR A 48 -1.71 -7.72 -6.00
CA TYR A 48 -1.07 -7.35 -7.27
C TYR A 48 -1.81 -6.25 -8.04
N ASN A 49 -2.95 -5.77 -7.55
CA ASN A 49 -3.68 -4.71 -8.21
C ASN A 49 -3.02 -3.34 -7.93
N VAL A 50 -3.37 -2.30 -8.70
CA VAL A 50 -2.68 -1.00 -8.61
C VAL A 50 -2.81 -0.35 -7.24
N ASP A 51 -3.97 -0.46 -6.58
CA ASP A 51 -4.17 0.06 -5.21
C ASP A 51 -3.29 -0.69 -4.19
N GLY A 52 -3.19 -2.01 -4.30
CA GLY A 52 -2.30 -2.84 -3.48
C GLY A 52 -0.82 -2.54 -3.72
N ILE A 53 -0.40 -2.45 -4.98
CA ILE A 53 0.99 -2.13 -5.33
C ILE A 53 1.38 -0.74 -4.82
N CYS A 54 0.51 0.27 -4.96
CA CYS A 54 0.77 1.62 -4.45
C CYS A 54 0.82 1.64 -2.92
N ALA A 55 -0.06 0.91 -2.25
CA ALA A 55 -0.06 0.72 -0.80
C ALA A 55 1.25 0.09 -0.30
N VAL A 56 1.65 -1.05 -0.89
CA VAL A 56 2.91 -1.73 -0.52
C VAL A 56 4.10 -0.82 -0.80
N SER A 57 4.20 -0.26 -2.00
CA SER A 57 5.31 0.62 -2.42
C SER A 57 5.50 1.80 -1.46
N SER A 58 4.41 2.50 -1.12
CA SER A 58 4.47 3.65 -0.22
C SER A 58 4.84 3.26 1.21
N LEU A 59 4.32 2.15 1.75
CA LEU A 59 4.65 1.69 3.10
C LEU A 59 6.11 1.22 3.19
N ILE A 60 6.60 0.43 2.22
CA ILE A 60 8.00 -0.04 2.26
C ILE A 60 8.99 1.11 2.13
N LEU A 61 8.67 2.17 1.36
CA LEU A 61 9.51 3.36 1.28
C LEU A 61 9.59 4.11 2.63
N VAL A 62 8.49 4.15 3.39
CA VAL A 62 8.48 4.70 4.76
C VAL A 62 9.29 3.82 5.72
N LEU A 63 9.09 2.50 5.68
CA LEU A 63 9.79 1.56 6.57
C LEU A 63 11.30 1.54 6.28
N ARG A 64 11.71 1.53 5.01
CA ARG A 64 13.13 1.64 4.60
C ARG A 64 13.74 2.97 5.02
N TYR A 65 12.98 4.07 4.98
CA TYR A 65 13.45 5.37 5.50
C TYR A 65 13.74 5.32 7.01
N LEU A 66 12.99 4.52 7.77
CA LEU A 66 13.24 4.23 9.18
C LEU A 66 14.32 3.15 9.40
N ASN A 67 15.02 2.75 8.32
CA ASN A 67 15.99 1.66 8.28
C ASN A 67 15.43 0.30 8.72
N ALA A 68 14.11 0.08 8.66
CA ALA A 68 13.53 -1.21 9.05
C ALA A 68 14.05 -2.35 8.15
N ASP A 69 14.19 -3.55 8.70
CA ASP A 69 14.44 -4.75 7.91
C ASP A 69 13.11 -5.23 7.32
N VAL A 70 12.83 -4.84 6.07
CA VAL A 70 11.53 -5.03 5.44
C VAL A 70 11.64 -5.71 4.08
N GLU A 71 10.86 -6.78 3.94
CA GLU A 71 10.58 -7.47 2.69
C GLU A 71 9.10 -7.35 2.32
N TYR A 72 8.75 -7.71 1.09
CA TYR A 72 7.37 -7.70 0.64
C TYR A 72 6.97 -8.97 -0.12
N LEU A 73 5.68 -9.28 -0.07
CA LEU A 73 5.03 -10.33 -0.82
C LEU A 73 3.81 -9.76 -1.55
N ILE A 74 3.49 -10.37 -2.69
CA ILE A 74 2.35 -10.01 -3.51
C ILE A 74 1.42 -11.22 -3.61
N TYR A 75 0.14 -11.01 -3.34
CA TYR A 75 -0.87 -12.06 -3.36
C TYR A 75 -1.15 -12.45 -4.81
N ASP A 76 -1.14 -13.75 -5.09
CA ASP A 76 -1.05 -14.27 -6.45
C ASP A 76 -2.31 -14.96 -6.97
N ARG A 77 -3.31 -15.15 -6.12
CA ARG A 77 -4.58 -15.78 -6.50
C ARG A 77 -5.58 -14.73 -6.99
N GLN A 78 -6.24 -15.04 -8.11
CA GLN A 78 -7.35 -14.25 -8.66
C GLN A 78 -8.66 -14.61 -7.94
N GLU A 79 -8.74 -14.25 -6.67
CA GLU A 79 -9.94 -14.45 -5.85
C GLU A 79 -10.59 -13.10 -5.57
N ALA A 80 -11.93 -13.07 -5.54
CA ALA A 80 -12.68 -11.85 -5.26
C ALA A 80 -12.43 -11.33 -3.83
N ASP A 81 -12.06 -12.22 -2.91
CA ASP A 81 -11.64 -11.93 -1.54
C ASP A 81 -10.21 -12.46 -1.34
N ALA A 82 -9.24 -11.56 -1.19
CA ALA A 82 -7.84 -11.93 -1.06
C ALA A 82 -7.55 -12.39 0.38
N ARG A 83 -7.38 -13.70 0.58
CA ARG A 83 -7.10 -14.30 1.89
C ARG A 83 -5.85 -15.17 1.84
N ILE A 84 -4.86 -14.87 2.68
CA ILE A 84 -3.72 -15.78 2.85
C ILE A 84 -4.11 -17.00 3.66
N ASN A 85 -3.53 -18.14 3.30
CA ASN A 85 -3.73 -19.42 3.94
C ASN A 85 -2.43 -19.92 4.59
N SER A 86 -2.53 -21.04 5.30
CA SER A 86 -1.40 -21.66 5.99
C SER A 86 -0.18 -21.99 5.10
N VAL A 87 -0.38 -22.24 3.80
CA VAL A 87 0.72 -22.48 2.84
C VAL A 87 1.46 -21.17 2.55
N ASP A 88 0.74 -20.07 2.32
CA ASP A 88 1.37 -18.76 2.09
C ASP A 88 2.20 -18.33 3.30
N ILE A 89 1.67 -18.58 4.51
CA ILE A 89 2.37 -18.26 5.76
C ILE A 89 3.66 -19.08 5.87
N LYS A 90 3.61 -20.41 5.75
CA LYS A 90 4.79 -21.27 5.93
C LYS A 90 5.82 -21.09 4.81
N ASN A 91 5.38 -21.11 3.57
CA ASN A 91 6.29 -21.20 2.43
C ASN A 91 6.83 -19.84 1.99
N ASN A 92 6.15 -18.74 2.33
CA ASN A 92 6.56 -17.40 1.92
C ASN A 92 6.89 -16.51 3.13
N VAL A 93 5.97 -16.36 4.09
CA VAL A 93 6.15 -15.40 5.20
C VAL A 93 7.20 -15.89 6.19
N ASP A 94 7.03 -17.10 6.72
CA ASP A 94 7.96 -17.75 7.67
C ASP A 94 9.30 -18.08 7.02
N PHE A 95 9.28 -18.48 5.74
CA PHE A 95 10.50 -18.71 4.95
C PHE A 95 11.40 -17.47 4.88
N LEU A 96 10.83 -16.26 4.82
CA LEU A 96 11.58 -15.00 4.87
C LEU A 96 12.06 -14.63 6.28
N GLY A 97 11.72 -15.44 7.30
CA GLY A 97 12.05 -15.21 8.70
C GLY A 97 11.25 -14.08 9.34
N ALA A 98 10.01 -13.85 8.89
CA ALA A 98 9.18 -12.77 9.40
C ALA A 98 8.93 -12.90 10.91
N GLU A 99 9.07 -11.80 11.64
CA GLU A 99 8.61 -11.68 13.03
C GLU A 99 7.37 -10.79 13.13
N LEU A 100 7.13 -9.96 12.11
CA LEU A 100 5.94 -9.13 11.97
C LEU A 100 5.43 -9.21 10.53
N LEU A 101 4.19 -9.68 10.35
CA LEU A 101 3.47 -9.65 9.09
C LEU A 101 2.48 -8.48 9.09
N ILE A 102 2.61 -7.60 8.09
CA ILE A 102 1.68 -6.51 7.83
C ILE A 102 0.95 -6.79 6.51
N THR A 103 -0.36 -7.04 6.55
CA THR A 103 -1.13 -7.26 5.32
C THR A 103 -1.88 -6.00 4.90
N LEU A 104 -1.96 -5.74 3.59
CA LEU A 104 -2.59 -4.57 2.99
C LEU A 104 -3.65 -5.00 1.97
N GLY A 105 -4.93 -4.91 2.34
CA GLY A 105 -6.04 -5.35 1.50
C GLY A 105 -6.10 -6.86 1.31
N VAL A 106 -5.45 -7.61 2.20
CA VAL A 106 -5.42 -9.08 2.21
C VAL A 106 -5.70 -9.56 3.63
N GLY A 107 -6.70 -10.41 3.79
CA GLY A 107 -7.07 -10.98 5.08
C GLY A 107 -6.46 -12.35 5.34
N LEU A 108 -6.90 -12.98 6.43
CA LEU A 108 -6.58 -14.38 6.73
C LEU A 108 -7.77 -15.27 6.40
N LYS A 109 -7.49 -16.46 5.85
CA LYS A 109 -8.55 -17.41 5.48
C LYS A 109 -9.37 -17.88 6.67
N SER A 110 -8.75 -18.08 7.83
CA SER A 110 -9.44 -18.55 9.03
C SER A 110 -8.66 -18.21 10.32
N LYS A 111 -9.19 -18.65 11.46
CA LYS A 111 -8.49 -18.57 12.75
C LYS A 111 -7.26 -19.49 12.81
N GLU A 112 -7.21 -20.54 11.98
CA GLU A 112 -6.07 -21.46 11.95
C GLU A 112 -4.79 -20.75 11.54
N GLU A 113 -4.88 -19.81 10.60
CA GLU A 113 -3.76 -18.95 10.19
C GLU A 113 -3.25 -18.06 11.33
N VAL A 114 -4.16 -17.54 12.18
CA VAL A 114 -3.78 -16.75 13.35
C VAL A 114 -2.99 -17.60 14.34
N GLU A 115 -3.48 -18.81 14.64
CA GLU A 115 -2.82 -19.73 15.56
C GLU A 115 -1.50 -20.27 15.00
N LEU A 116 -1.41 -20.44 13.69
CA LEU A 116 -0.17 -20.79 13.01
C LEU A 116 0.88 -19.68 13.16
N CYS A 117 0.53 -18.42 12.87
CA CYS A 117 1.44 -17.28 13.07
C CYS A 117 1.92 -17.18 14.52
N LYS A 118 1.02 -17.33 15.50
CA LYS A 118 1.41 -17.37 16.93
C LYS A 118 2.42 -18.48 17.24
N LYS A 119 2.23 -19.69 16.71
CA LYS A 119 3.16 -20.82 16.90
C LYS A 119 4.53 -20.56 16.28
N LEU A 120 4.57 -19.82 15.17
CA LEU A 120 5.80 -19.43 14.46
C LEU A 120 6.45 -18.17 15.06
N GLY A 121 5.81 -17.50 16.03
CA GLY A 121 6.32 -16.25 16.59
C GLY A 121 6.12 -15.03 15.67
N ILE A 122 5.18 -15.11 14.74
CA ILE A 122 4.86 -14.06 13.77
C ILE A 122 3.69 -13.23 14.30
N ASP A 123 3.95 -11.96 14.63
CA ASP A 123 2.88 -11.03 14.98
C ASP A 123 2.16 -10.50 13.74
N LEU A 124 0.89 -10.13 13.91
CA LEU A 124 -0.01 -9.79 12.80
C LEU A 124 -0.57 -8.37 12.95
N ILE A 125 -0.38 -7.55 11.91
CA ILE A 125 -1.08 -6.29 11.66
C ILE A 125 -1.82 -6.42 10.32
N ILE A 126 -3.15 -6.37 10.35
CA ILE A 126 -3.98 -6.59 9.15
C ILE A 126 -4.74 -5.32 8.84
N LEU A 127 -4.55 -4.78 7.63
CA LEU A 127 -5.27 -3.61 7.11
C LEU A 127 -6.27 -4.06 6.03
N GLU A 128 -7.55 -3.82 6.28
CA GLU A 128 -8.64 -4.09 5.34
C GLU A 128 -9.66 -2.95 5.35
N ASN A 129 -10.47 -2.85 4.33
CA ASN A 129 -11.53 -1.85 4.19
C ASN A 129 -12.91 -2.47 3.90
N GLU A 130 -13.07 -3.75 4.17
CA GLU A 130 -14.30 -4.52 3.94
C GLU A 130 -15.27 -4.44 5.12
N GLU A 131 -16.56 -4.76 4.90
CA GLU A 131 -17.48 -4.95 6.02
C GLU A 131 -17.02 -6.11 6.91
N SER A 132 -16.95 -5.89 8.23
CA SER A 132 -16.45 -6.90 9.15
C SER A 132 -17.08 -6.78 10.53
N ASP A 133 -17.79 -7.83 10.93
CA ASP A 133 -18.30 -8.02 12.29
C ASP A 133 -17.37 -8.86 13.18
N LEU A 134 -16.20 -9.23 12.65
CA LEU A 134 -15.28 -10.13 13.33
C LEU A 134 -14.58 -9.43 14.49
N VAL A 135 -14.52 -10.15 15.62
CA VAL A 135 -13.61 -9.83 16.72
C VAL A 135 -12.34 -10.65 16.47
N ASN A 136 -11.24 -9.94 16.25
CA ASN A 136 -9.97 -10.54 15.89
C ASN A 136 -9.02 -10.54 17.09
N ASP A 137 -8.28 -11.65 17.25
CA ASP A 137 -7.24 -11.80 18.29
C ASP A 137 -5.86 -11.28 17.82
N TYR A 138 -5.84 -10.48 16.75
CA TYR A 138 -4.68 -9.83 16.16
C TYR A 138 -4.91 -8.32 16.00
N ILE A 139 -3.87 -7.58 15.63
CA ILE A 139 -4.00 -6.14 15.42
C ILE A 139 -4.73 -5.90 14.09
N TYR A 140 -5.96 -5.42 14.17
CA TYR A 140 -6.81 -5.21 13.00
C TYR A 140 -7.15 -3.73 12.81
N ILE A 141 -6.79 -3.20 11.64
CA ILE A 141 -7.13 -1.84 11.22
C ILE A 141 -8.09 -1.95 10.05
N ASN A 142 -9.35 -1.64 10.33
CA ASN A 142 -10.40 -1.54 9.33
C ASN A 142 -11.39 -0.47 9.79
N PRO A 143 -11.70 0.55 8.96
CA PRO A 143 -12.71 1.56 9.28
C PRO A 143 -14.08 0.95 9.56
N ASN A 144 -14.43 -0.15 8.90
CA ASN A 144 -15.74 -0.80 8.95
C ASN A 144 -15.86 -1.86 10.06
N GLN A 145 -14.79 -2.15 10.82
CA GLN A 145 -14.88 -3.11 11.91
C GLN A 145 -15.80 -2.60 13.04
N LYS A 146 -16.48 -3.55 13.70
CA LYS A 146 -17.35 -3.26 14.85
C LYS A 146 -16.64 -2.42 15.92
N GLY A 147 -17.30 -1.31 16.29
CA GLY A 147 -16.84 -0.39 17.33
C GLY A 147 -15.77 0.62 16.89
N CYS A 148 -15.39 0.66 15.61
CA CYS A 148 -14.47 1.68 15.09
C CYS A 148 -15.17 3.03 14.92
N GLN A 149 -14.70 4.04 15.66
CA GLN A 149 -15.26 5.40 15.68
C GLN A 149 -14.82 6.26 14.49
N TYR A 150 -13.99 5.70 13.60
CA TYR A 150 -13.49 6.42 12.44
C TYR A 150 -14.62 6.76 11.47
N ARG A 151 -14.87 8.04 11.22
CA ARG A 151 -16.10 8.49 10.54
C ARG A 151 -16.14 8.13 9.05
N TYR A 152 -15.00 8.19 8.36
CA TYR A 152 -14.95 7.92 6.93
C TYR A 152 -14.65 6.46 6.64
N LYS A 153 -15.63 5.77 6.07
CA LYS A 153 -15.62 4.30 5.90
C LYS A 153 -15.07 3.80 4.57
N ASN A 154 -15.01 4.67 3.56
CA ASN A 154 -14.75 4.28 2.17
C ASN A 154 -13.28 4.52 1.75
N LEU A 155 -12.32 4.36 2.65
CA LEU A 155 -10.89 4.47 2.28
C LEU A 155 -10.51 3.32 1.33
N SER A 156 -9.72 3.61 0.29
CA SER A 156 -9.05 2.54 -0.47
C SER A 156 -7.95 1.88 0.37
N THR A 157 -7.32 0.81 -0.13
CA THR A 157 -6.16 0.18 0.53
C THR A 157 -5.02 1.17 0.66
N SER A 158 -4.71 1.93 -0.41
CA SER A 158 -3.74 3.02 -0.38
C SER A 158 -4.14 4.11 0.60
N GLY A 159 -5.41 4.53 0.59
CA GLY A 159 -5.91 5.53 1.53
C GLY A 159 -5.75 5.11 3.00
N LEU A 160 -6.09 3.86 3.32
CA LEU A 160 -5.95 3.29 4.67
C LEU A 160 -4.47 3.11 5.05
N THR A 161 -3.64 2.66 4.11
CA THR A 161 -2.19 2.54 4.29
C THR A 161 -1.56 3.91 4.56
N PHE A 162 -2.02 4.96 3.88
CA PHE A 162 -1.59 6.32 4.17
C PHE A 162 -1.96 6.76 5.60
N LYS A 163 -3.09 6.31 6.16
CA LYS A 163 -3.41 6.57 7.58
C LYS A 163 -2.43 5.89 8.52
N LEU A 164 -2.00 4.66 8.22
CA LEU A 164 -0.93 4.00 8.97
C LEU A 164 0.38 4.78 8.85
N MET A 165 0.76 5.20 7.64
CA MET A 165 1.94 6.03 7.41
C MET A 165 1.87 7.35 8.20
N GLN A 166 0.68 8.00 8.27
CA GLN A 166 0.47 9.20 9.08
C GLN A 166 0.71 8.93 10.56
N ALA A 167 0.20 7.82 11.10
CA ALA A 167 0.43 7.45 12.48
C ALA A 167 1.92 7.13 12.76
N ILE A 168 2.61 6.46 11.84
CA ILE A 168 4.07 6.24 11.89
C ILE A 168 4.80 7.60 11.92
N ALA A 169 4.43 8.51 11.02
CA ALA A 169 5.05 9.83 10.92
C ALA A 169 4.87 10.67 12.19
N ILE A 170 3.68 10.62 12.80
CA ILE A 170 3.41 11.28 14.08
C ILE A 170 4.29 10.66 15.18
N TYR A 171 4.35 9.33 15.27
CA TYR A 171 5.12 8.62 16.29
C TYR A 171 6.63 8.91 16.22
N TYR A 172 7.21 8.87 15.01
CA TYR A 172 8.64 9.14 14.78
C TYR A 172 8.96 10.62 14.53
N ASN A 173 7.98 11.52 14.64
CA ASN A 173 8.12 12.95 14.35
C ASN A 173 8.74 13.24 12.96
N MET A 174 8.30 12.49 11.94
CA MET A 174 8.79 12.61 10.56
C MET A 174 8.28 13.90 9.93
N LYS A 175 9.16 14.66 9.26
CA LYS A 175 8.79 15.98 8.72
C LYS A 175 7.81 15.94 7.55
N SER A 176 7.82 14.89 6.74
CA SER A 176 6.86 14.75 5.63
C SER A 176 6.78 13.32 5.09
N ILE A 177 5.57 12.77 5.11
CA ILE A 177 5.18 11.59 4.31
C ILE A 177 4.31 11.98 3.10
N ASN A 178 3.95 13.26 2.98
CA ASN A 178 3.09 13.77 1.91
C ASN A 178 3.72 13.57 0.53
N LYS A 179 5.05 13.44 0.46
CA LYS A 179 5.77 13.11 -0.77
C LYS A 179 5.34 11.80 -1.45
N TYR A 180 4.64 10.92 -0.73
CA TYR A 180 4.11 9.67 -1.26
C TYR A 180 2.64 9.78 -1.72
N LEU A 181 2.03 10.97 -1.62
CA LEU A 181 0.63 11.17 -2.01
C LEU A 181 0.38 11.02 -3.51
N ASP A 182 1.42 11.13 -4.32
CA ASP A 182 1.38 10.78 -5.73
C ASP A 182 1.01 9.29 -5.90
N LEU A 183 1.68 8.38 -5.19
CA LEU A 183 1.33 6.96 -5.17
C LEU A 183 -0.06 6.71 -4.58
N ILE A 184 -0.41 7.41 -3.49
CA ILE A 184 -1.73 7.27 -2.87
C ILE A 184 -2.85 7.73 -3.81
N LEU A 185 -2.64 8.81 -4.57
CA LEU A 185 -3.56 9.28 -5.60
C LEU A 185 -3.81 8.20 -6.65
N ILE A 186 -2.74 7.63 -7.22
CA ILE A 186 -2.84 6.59 -8.25
C ILE A 186 -3.65 5.39 -7.73
N GLY A 187 -3.35 4.92 -6.51
CA GLY A 187 -4.07 3.81 -5.90
C GLY A 187 -5.56 4.12 -5.68
N ILE A 188 -5.89 5.29 -5.13
CA ILE A 188 -7.29 5.73 -4.90
C ILE A 188 -8.06 5.83 -6.22
N GLN A 189 -7.44 6.40 -7.26
CA GLN A 189 -8.07 6.59 -8.57
C GLN A 189 -8.35 5.25 -9.25
N TRP A 190 -7.42 4.30 -9.17
CA TRP A 190 -7.66 2.95 -9.67
C TRP A 190 -8.77 2.22 -8.89
N ALA A 191 -8.82 2.39 -7.56
CA ALA A 191 -9.82 1.73 -6.72
C ALA A 191 -11.26 2.22 -6.96
N LYS A 192 -11.45 3.34 -7.68
CA LYS A 192 -12.77 3.93 -8.01
C LYS A 192 -13.65 4.14 -6.78
N VAL A 193 -13.04 4.37 -5.62
CA VAL A 193 -13.75 4.71 -4.37
C VAL A 193 -14.35 6.12 -4.46
N PRO A 194 -15.42 6.43 -3.71
CA PRO A 194 -16.05 7.75 -3.76
C PRO A 194 -15.06 8.89 -3.52
N SER A 195 -14.96 9.84 -4.46
CA SER A 195 -14.09 11.02 -4.42
C SER A 195 -14.58 12.14 -3.48
N LYS A 196 -15.15 11.75 -2.34
CA LYS A 196 -15.71 12.64 -1.31
C LYS A 196 -15.06 12.38 0.04
N GLY A 197 -15.22 13.31 0.98
CA GLY A 197 -14.63 13.18 2.32
C GLY A 197 -13.10 13.09 2.25
N GLU A 198 -12.49 12.16 2.99
CA GLU A 198 -11.02 12.06 3.02
C GLU A 198 -10.41 11.65 1.68
N ASN A 199 -11.04 10.76 0.91
CA ASN A 199 -10.54 10.43 -0.43
C ASN A 199 -10.48 11.68 -1.31
N GLY A 200 -11.48 12.57 -1.24
CA GLY A 200 -11.47 13.84 -1.98
C GLY A 200 -10.30 14.74 -1.60
N VAL A 201 -9.93 14.77 -0.31
CA VAL A 201 -8.76 15.52 0.15
C VAL A 201 -7.46 14.87 -0.32
N LEU A 202 -7.33 13.55 -0.20
CA LEU A 202 -6.16 12.80 -0.67
C LEU A 202 -5.97 12.95 -2.18
N ILE A 203 -7.05 12.90 -2.96
CA ILE A 203 -7.02 13.15 -4.41
C ILE A 203 -6.56 14.58 -4.70
N LYS A 204 -7.16 15.58 -4.03
CA LYS A 204 -6.80 16.98 -4.26
C LYS A 204 -5.33 17.26 -3.94
N GLU A 205 -4.84 16.80 -2.80
CA GLU A 205 -3.45 17.03 -2.42
C GLU A 205 -2.49 16.16 -3.24
N GLY A 206 -2.83 14.89 -3.50
CA GLY A 206 -2.03 14.00 -4.33
C GLY A 206 -1.82 14.52 -5.74
N ASN A 207 -2.81 15.21 -6.34
CA ASN A 207 -2.64 15.85 -7.64
C ASN A 207 -1.50 16.89 -7.63
N LYS A 208 -1.36 17.67 -6.55
CA LYS A 208 -0.26 18.64 -6.43
C LYS A 208 1.10 17.97 -6.33
N PHE A 209 1.15 16.82 -5.64
CA PHE A 209 2.39 16.02 -5.52
C PHE A 209 2.73 15.28 -6.81
N LEU A 210 1.73 14.81 -7.57
CA LEU A 210 1.95 14.17 -8.86
C LEU A 210 2.55 15.15 -9.88
N MET A 211 2.06 16.39 -9.94
CA MET A 211 2.57 17.44 -10.83
C MET A 211 4.08 17.69 -10.65
N ASN A 212 4.61 17.49 -9.44
CA ASN A 212 6.01 17.70 -9.09
C ASN A 212 6.60 16.45 -8.43
N THR A 213 6.25 15.27 -8.93
CA THR A 213 6.63 14.01 -8.31
C THR A 213 8.15 13.84 -8.29
N ASN A 214 8.67 13.33 -7.18
CA ASN A 214 10.07 12.92 -7.04
C ASN A 214 10.23 11.40 -7.18
N ASN A 215 9.15 10.67 -7.52
CA ASN A 215 9.20 9.25 -7.75
C ASN A 215 9.75 9.00 -9.16
N ASN A 216 10.93 8.38 -9.26
CA ASN A 216 11.56 8.13 -10.56
C ASN A 216 10.67 7.31 -11.49
N GLY A 217 9.94 6.31 -10.97
CA GLY A 217 9.03 5.51 -11.77
C GLY A 217 7.89 6.30 -12.37
N LEU A 218 7.20 7.12 -11.57
CA LEU A 218 6.13 7.98 -12.08
C LEU A 218 6.67 9.01 -13.08
N ARG A 219 7.84 9.62 -12.80
CA ARG A 219 8.49 10.54 -13.74
C ARG A 219 8.79 9.87 -15.08
N SER A 220 9.36 8.68 -15.06
CA SER A 220 9.66 7.92 -16.28
C SER A 220 8.40 7.61 -17.09
N ILE A 221 7.27 7.26 -16.43
CA ILE A 221 5.99 7.06 -17.12
C ILE A 221 5.50 8.37 -17.76
N ILE A 222 5.54 9.47 -17.02
CA ILE A 222 5.11 10.80 -17.48
C ILE A 222 5.94 11.25 -18.69
N GLU A 223 7.26 11.18 -18.57
CA GLU A 223 8.22 11.55 -19.62
C GLU A 223 8.03 10.64 -20.86
N PHE A 224 7.86 9.32 -20.68
CA PHE A 224 7.68 8.38 -21.80
C PHE A 224 6.40 8.63 -22.60
N ASN A 225 5.31 9.02 -21.94
CA ASN A 225 4.02 9.28 -22.58
C ASN A 225 3.84 10.76 -22.97
N SER A 226 4.85 11.61 -22.74
CA SER A 226 4.75 13.06 -22.96
C SER A 226 3.49 13.67 -22.30
N LEU A 227 3.20 13.26 -21.05
CA LEU A 227 2.02 13.74 -20.33
C LEU A 227 2.27 15.17 -19.83
N GLU A 228 1.56 16.12 -20.41
CA GLU A 228 1.63 17.55 -20.03
C GLU A 228 0.54 17.93 -19.01
N GLU A 229 -0.57 17.19 -18.99
CA GLU A 229 -1.70 17.42 -18.09
C GLU A 229 -1.95 16.25 -17.14
N PHE A 230 -2.20 16.55 -15.87
CA PHE A 230 -2.58 15.58 -14.83
C PHE A 230 -4.08 15.61 -14.54
N ASN A 231 -4.87 15.70 -15.61
CA ASN A 231 -6.31 15.51 -15.55
C ASN A 231 -6.64 14.00 -15.41
N ASN A 232 -7.92 13.63 -15.42
CA ASN A 232 -8.32 12.23 -15.26
C ASN A 232 -7.72 11.31 -16.34
N ASP A 233 -7.58 11.78 -17.57
CA ASP A 233 -7.04 10.98 -18.68
C ASP A 233 -5.53 10.77 -18.52
N GLY A 234 -4.79 11.82 -18.12
CA GLY A 234 -3.37 11.69 -17.80
C GLY A 234 -3.10 10.72 -16.66
N ILE A 235 -3.92 10.76 -15.60
CA ILE A 235 -3.82 9.80 -14.48
C ILE A 235 -4.17 8.39 -14.94
N ASN A 236 -5.20 8.22 -15.77
CA ASN A 236 -5.58 6.92 -16.32
C ASN A 236 -4.43 6.33 -17.15
N ASN A 237 -3.73 7.12 -17.96
CA ASN A 237 -2.55 6.66 -18.70
C ASN A 237 -1.45 6.16 -17.74
N ILE A 238 -1.21 6.86 -16.63
CA ILE A 238 -0.24 6.40 -15.61
C ILE A 238 -0.69 5.07 -14.99
N ILE A 239 -1.97 4.98 -14.60
CA ILE A 239 -2.57 3.76 -14.05
C ILE A 239 -2.42 2.61 -15.04
N GLU A 240 -2.69 2.83 -16.33
CA GLU A 240 -2.55 1.84 -17.37
C GLU A 240 -1.14 1.27 -17.42
N PHE A 241 -0.09 2.08 -17.22
CA PHE A 241 1.30 1.61 -17.13
C PHE A 241 1.57 0.77 -15.88
N ILE A 242 0.93 1.09 -14.77
CA ILE A 242 1.13 0.43 -13.47
C ILE A 242 0.34 -0.88 -13.38
N ILE A 243 -0.76 -1.05 -14.12
CA ILE A 243 -1.44 -2.34 -14.21
C ILE A 243 -0.43 -3.41 -14.67
N PRO A 244 -0.14 -4.44 -13.86
CA PRO A 244 0.81 -5.47 -14.25
C PRO A 244 0.33 -6.19 -15.51
N PRO A 245 1.10 -6.18 -16.60
CA PRO A 245 0.70 -6.85 -17.82
C PRO A 245 0.54 -8.36 -17.59
N ILE A 246 -0.48 -8.95 -18.21
CA ILE A 246 -0.63 -10.41 -18.33
C ILE A 246 0.23 -10.84 -19.50
N GLY A 247 1.22 -11.72 -19.33
CA GLY A 247 2.13 -12.07 -20.43
C GLY A 247 2.88 -13.38 -20.21
N ALA A 248 3.93 -13.60 -21.01
CA ALA A 248 4.79 -14.79 -20.92
C ALA A 248 5.55 -14.87 -19.58
N VAL A 249 5.91 -13.70 -19.03
CA VAL A 249 6.30 -13.56 -17.63
C VAL A 249 5.02 -13.43 -16.82
N GLY A 250 4.89 -14.20 -15.74
CA GLY A 250 3.67 -14.26 -14.94
C GLY A 250 3.27 -12.89 -14.38
N VAL A 251 1.97 -12.68 -14.18
CA VAL A 251 1.40 -11.42 -13.65
C VAL A 251 2.10 -10.98 -12.35
N MET A 252 2.54 -11.95 -11.54
CA MET A 252 3.22 -11.68 -10.27
C MET A 252 4.62 -11.13 -10.42
N ASP A 253 5.40 -11.69 -11.35
CA ASP A 253 6.73 -11.16 -11.64
C ASP A 253 6.61 -9.75 -12.21
N ASN A 254 5.61 -9.51 -13.06
CA ASN A 254 5.31 -8.17 -13.55
C ASN A 254 4.85 -7.22 -12.43
N ALA A 255 4.08 -7.68 -11.45
CA ALA A 255 3.70 -6.88 -10.28
C ALA A 255 4.92 -6.49 -9.43
N ARG A 256 5.89 -7.40 -9.27
CA ARG A 256 7.17 -7.11 -8.60
C ARG A 256 7.99 -6.09 -9.38
N ILE A 257 8.00 -6.17 -10.71
CA ILE A 257 8.66 -5.19 -11.59
C ILE A 257 8.01 -3.81 -11.48
N VAL A 258 6.67 -3.74 -11.41
CA VAL A 258 5.96 -2.46 -11.20
C VAL A 258 6.26 -1.91 -9.81
N LEU A 259 6.31 -2.74 -8.77
CA LEU A 259 6.68 -2.29 -7.43
C LEU A 259 8.14 -1.78 -7.39
N GLU A 260 9.07 -2.44 -8.10
CA GLU A 260 10.43 -1.95 -8.30
C GLU A 260 10.43 -0.57 -9.00
N LEU A 261 9.66 -0.41 -10.07
CA LEU A 261 9.50 0.88 -10.76
C LEU A 261 9.08 1.98 -9.79
N LEU A 262 8.10 1.71 -8.93
CA LEU A 262 7.56 2.71 -8.00
C LEU A 262 8.44 2.93 -6.76
N THR A 263 9.48 2.12 -6.54
CA THR A 263 10.34 2.21 -5.35
C THR A 263 11.83 2.40 -5.63
N THR A 264 12.25 2.35 -6.89
CA THR A 264 13.65 2.56 -7.29
C THR A 264 14.09 4.02 -7.11
N ASN A 265 15.32 4.20 -6.64
CA ASN A 265 16.01 5.49 -6.58
C ASN A 265 16.86 5.76 -7.83
N ASP A 266 16.91 4.82 -8.78
CA ASP A 266 17.66 4.92 -10.03
C ASP A 266 16.73 5.27 -11.20
N LYS A 267 16.97 6.44 -11.81
CA LYS A 267 16.20 6.94 -12.95
C LYS A 267 16.38 6.06 -14.19
N ASP A 268 17.60 5.63 -14.49
CA ASP A 268 17.87 4.81 -15.68
C ASP A 268 17.19 3.44 -15.55
N ARG A 269 17.19 2.89 -14.33
CA ARG A 269 16.44 1.66 -14.04
C ARG A 269 14.94 1.85 -14.24
N ALA A 270 14.38 2.97 -13.77
CA ALA A 270 12.97 3.28 -13.99
C ALA A 270 12.63 3.36 -15.49
N ASP A 271 13.45 4.04 -16.29
CA ASP A 271 13.27 4.16 -17.75
C ASP A 271 13.34 2.80 -18.46
N GLN A 272 14.23 1.91 -18.01
CA GLN A 272 14.32 0.54 -18.52
C GLN A 272 13.04 -0.25 -18.23
N ILE A 273 12.52 -0.16 -16.99
CA ILE A 273 11.30 -0.87 -16.61
C ILE A 273 10.09 -0.33 -17.39
N VAL A 274 9.96 0.99 -17.57
CA VAL A 274 8.87 1.58 -18.37
C VAL A 274 8.90 1.05 -19.81
N LYS A 275 10.08 1.03 -20.45
CA LYS A 275 10.25 0.47 -21.81
C LYS A 275 9.89 -1.02 -21.87
N TYR A 276 10.26 -1.79 -20.84
CA TYR A 276 9.92 -3.21 -20.73
C TYR A 276 8.40 -3.42 -20.62
N LEU A 277 7.74 -2.71 -19.70
CA LEU A 277 6.30 -2.81 -19.49
C LEU A 277 5.51 -2.39 -20.74
N TYR A 278 5.95 -1.33 -21.43
CA TYR A 278 5.35 -0.89 -22.69
C TYR A 278 5.43 -1.97 -23.79
N ARG A 279 6.59 -2.62 -23.95
CA ARG A 279 6.78 -3.72 -24.93
C ARG A 279 5.89 -4.91 -24.63
N LEU A 280 5.73 -5.28 -23.36
CA LEU A 280 4.82 -6.37 -23.00
C LEU A 280 3.37 -6.05 -23.39
N LYS A 281 2.91 -4.83 -23.11
CA LYS A 281 1.53 -4.42 -23.40
C LYS A 281 1.23 -4.42 -24.89
N THR A 282 2.11 -3.80 -25.69
CA THR A 282 1.98 -3.79 -27.16
C THR A 282 1.98 -5.18 -27.78
N ASN A 283 2.85 -6.08 -27.32
CA ASN A 283 2.89 -7.45 -27.83
C ASN A 283 1.63 -8.26 -27.47
N ASN A 284 1.03 -8.01 -26.30
CA ASN A 284 -0.22 -8.67 -25.92
C ASN A 284 -1.41 -8.13 -26.70
N SER A 285 -1.48 -6.81 -26.96
CA SER A 285 -2.52 -6.21 -27.82
C SER A 285 -2.57 -6.86 -29.20
N ILE A 286 -1.40 -7.16 -29.79
CA ILE A 286 -1.30 -7.85 -31.08
C ILE A 286 -1.83 -9.28 -31.01
N ARG A 287 -1.50 -10.03 -29.94
CA ARG A 287 -1.99 -11.41 -29.76
C ARG A 287 -3.51 -11.53 -29.62
N TYR A 288 -4.18 -10.52 -29.06
CA TYR A 288 -5.64 -10.50 -28.97
C TYR A 288 -6.34 -10.11 -30.29
N MET A 289 -5.61 -9.54 -31.25
CA MET A 289 -6.15 -9.24 -32.59
C MET A 289 -5.97 -10.39 -33.59
N GLU A 290 -5.15 -11.38 -33.25
CA GLU A 290 -4.87 -12.58 -34.07
C GLU A 290 -5.64 -13.83 -33.60
N SER A 291 -6.49 -13.71 -32.58
CA SER A 291 -7.35 -14.76 -32.01
C SER A 291 -8.82 -14.44 -32.19
#